data_AF-A0A2H0KGX6-F1
#
_entry.id   AF-A0A2H0KGX6-F1
#
_cell.length_a   1.000
_cell.length_b   1.000
_cell.length_c   1.000
_cell.angle_alpha   90.00
_cell.angle_beta   90.00
_cell.angle_gamma   90.00
#
_symmetry.space_group_name_H-M   'P 1'
#
loop_
_entity.id
_entity.type
_entity.pdbx_description
1 polymer ?
#
loop_
_entity_poly.entity_id
_entity_poly.type
_entity_poly.pdbx_seq_one_letter_code
_entity_poly.pdbx_strand_id
1 'polypeptide(L)'
;GWTSQAYEKTAESPWFYKSWYKTRSNVSYGRSHPWLTEEEFSDIINALLIYKGNSSEVTHLSFLEAGVTDTWDRSKVKSEAGKYGGPVTKINGTPEIVYSNDGFTAKVYLETDRGRKEFSGEEFKYIFNLRAPGAIGIKSSLFNIMKK
;
A
#
# COMPACT_ATOMS: atom_id res chain seq x y z
N GLY A 1 4.18 13.46 19.66
CA GLY A 1 3.03 13.80 18.80
C GLY A 1 1.79 13.10 19.32
N TRP A 2 0.61 13.68 19.13
CA TRP A 2 -0.67 13.21 19.71
C TRP A 2 -1.03 11.74 19.37
N THR A 3 -0.47 11.19 18.30
CA THR A 3 -0.73 9.81 17.83
C THR A 3 -0.18 8.72 18.75
N SER A 4 0.80 9.00 19.63
CA SER A 4 1.30 8.02 20.60
C SER A 4 0.39 7.84 21.83
N GLN A 5 -0.52 8.79 22.07
CA GLN A 5 -1.47 8.79 23.19
C GLN A 5 -2.92 8.54 22.73
N ALA A 6 -3.14 8.27 21.44
CA ALA A 6 -4.47 7.92 20.96
C ALA A 6 -4.93 6.63 21.64
N TYR A 7 -6.10 6.68 22.28
CA TYR A 7 -6.68 5.55 23.04
C TYR A 7 -6.70 4.24 22.24
N GLU A 8 -6.94 4.34 20.94
CA GLU A 8 -6.94 3.21 19.99
C GLU A 8 -5.58 2.53 19.81
N LYS A 9 -4.48 3.30 19.89
CA LYS A 9 -3.11 2.75 19.87
C LYS A 9 -2.77 2.09 21.19
N THR A 10 -3.20 2.66 22.31
CA THR A 10 -3.00 2.12 23.66
C THR A 10 -3.83 0.86 23.91
N ALA A 11 -5.02 0.76 23.31
CA ALA A 11 -5.93 -0.37 23.47
C ALA A 11 -5.73 -1.50 22.44
N GLU A 12 -4.70 -1.41 21.58
CA GLU A 12 -4.43 -2.34 20.46
C GLU A 12 -5.67 -2.65 19.60
N SER A 13 -6.54 -1.64 19.48
CA SER A 13 -7.90 -1.87 19.06
C SER A 13 -7.97 -2.19 17.56
N PRO A 14 -8.46 -3.38 17.18
CA PRO A 14 -8.43 -3.83 15.79
C PRO A 14 -9.41 -3.05 14.89
N TRP A 15 -10.32 -2.24 15.44
CA TRP A 15 -11.30 -1.50 14.62
C TRP A 15 -10.65 -0.35 13.83
N PHE A 16 -9.61 0.30 14.37
CA PHE A 16 -8.84 1.30 13.64
C PHE A 16 -8.07 0.70 12.45
N TYR A 17 -7.80 -0.61 12.51
CA TYR A 17 -7.02 -1.37 11.54
C TYR A 17 -7.86 -2.27 10.63
N LYS A 18 -9.19 -2.26 10.77
CA LYS A 18 -10.07 -3.17 10.03
C LYS A 18 -10.24 -2.69 8.59
N SER A 19 -9.32 -3.11 7.73
CA SER A 19 -9.50 -3.04 6.28
C SER A 19 -10.61 -3.99 5.88
N TRP A 20 -11.68 -3.45 5.29
CA TRP A 20 -12.81 -4.24 4.81
C TRP A 20 -12.43 -4.90 3.48
N TYR A 21 -11.90 -6.11 3.51
CA TYR A 21 -11.47 -6.85 2.30
C TYR A 21 -12.61 -7.41 1.44
N LYS A 22 -13.86 -7.11 1.82
CA LYS A 22 -15.06 -7.49 1.08
C LYS A 22 -15.77 -6.25 0.55
N THR A 23 -16.32 -6.35 -0.66
CA THR A 23 -17.20 -5.32 -1.20
C THR A 23 -18.50 -5.23 -0.39
N ARG A 24 -19.30 -4.17 -0.61
CA ARG A 24 -20.65 -4.08 -0.04
C ARG A 24 -21.54 -5.27 -0.43
N SER A 25 -21.29 -5.86 -1.60
CA SER A 25 -21.97 -7.06 -2.09
C SER A 25 -21.32 -8.36 -1.61
N ASN A 26 -20.49 -8.31 -0.55
CA ASN A 26 -19.84 -9.46 0.09
C ASN A 26 -18.84 -10.23 -0.81
N VAL A 27 -18.35 -9.62 -1.90
CA VAL A 27 -17.31 -10.23 -2.76
C VAL A 27 -15.95 -10.06 -2.08
N SER A 28 -15.25 -11.17 -1.85
CA SER A 28 -13.93 -11.20 -1.18
C SER A 28 -12.75 -11.44 -2.12
N TYR A 29 -12.98 -11.61 -3.43
CA TYR A 29 -11.94 -11.93 -4.42
C TYR A 29 -11.05 -13.11 -3.98
N GLY A 30 -11.66 -14.18 -3.47
CA GLY A 30 -10.95 -15.37 -3.00
C GLY A 30 -10.21 -15.22 -1.67
N ARG A 31 -10.22 -14.02 -1.05
CA ARG A 31 -9.54 -13.78 0.22
C ARG A 31 -10.37 -14.23 1.42
N SER A 32 -9.69 -14.74 2.44
CA SER A 32 -10.27 -15.06 3.75
C SER A 32 -9.92 -14.02 4.83
N HIS A 33 -8.90 -13.18 4.60
CA HIS A 33 -8.41 -12.16 5.53
C HIS A 33 -7.93 -10.88 4.82
N PRO A 34 -7.85 -9.73 5.54
CA PRO A 34 -7.41 -8.46 4.96
C PRO A 34 -5.90 -8.28 4.88
N TRP A 35 -5.10 -9.20 5.42
CA TRP A 35 -3.63 -9.11 5.36
C TRP A 35 -3.13 -9.37 3.95
N LEU A 36 -2.19 -8.55 3.48
CA LEU A 36 -1.47 -8.77 2.23
C LEU A 36 -0.35 -9.79 2.45
N THR A 37 -0.04 -10.56 1.41
CA THR A 37 1.20 -11.34 1.38
C THR A 37 2.40 -10.42 1.10
N GLU A 38 3.63 -10.89 1.37
CA GLU A 38 4.84 -10.13 1.03
C GLU A 38 4.91 -9.85 -0.48
N GLU A 39 4.53 -10.82 -1.30
CA GLU A 39 4.48 -10.67 -2.76
C GLU A 39 3.49 -9.56 -3.17
N GLU A 40 2.27 -9.58 -2.64
CA GLU A 40 1.25 -8.56 -2.92
C GLU A 40 1.70 -7.17 -2.47
N PHE A 41 2.29 -7.08 -1.28
CA PHE A 41 2.76 -5.80 -0.79
C PHE A 41 3.95 -5.29 -1.61
N SER A 42 4.90 -6.17 -1.99
CA SER A 42 6.03 -5.81 -2.85
C SER A 42 5.58 -5.33 -4.25
N ASP A 43 4.52 -5.92 -4.81
CA ASP A 43 3.91 -5.49 -6.08
C ASP A 43 3.32 -4.07 -5.97
N ILE A 44 2.63 -3.74 -4.88
CA ILE A 44 2.16 -2.37 -4.61
C ILE A 44 3.33 -1.40 -4.49
N ILE A 45 4.42 -1.77 -3.81
CA ILE A 45 5.60 -0.90 -3.70
C ILE A 45 6.28 -0.70 -5.05
N ASN A 46 6.37 -1.74 -5.87
CA ASN A 46 6.89 -1.63 -7.23
C ASN A 46 6.02 -0.73 -8.12
N ALA A 47 4.69 -0.84 -8.03
CA ALA A 47 3.77 0.08 -8.69
C ALA A 47 3.98 1.54 -8.22
N LEU A 48 4.22 1.75 -6.93
CA LEU A 48 4.47 3.07 -6.36
C LEU A 48 5.81 3.66 -6.84
N LEU A 49 6.85 2.84 -6.98
CA LEU A 49 8.12 3.25 -7.58
C LEU A 49 7.95 3.68 -9.05
N ILE A 50 7.15 2.93 -9.83
CA ILE A 50 6.83 3.28 -11.21
C ILE A 50 6.09 4.61 -11.26
N TYR A 51 5.03 4.77 -10.48
CA TYR A 51 4.24 6.01 -10.46
C TYR A 51 5.09 7.23 -10.11
N LYS A 52 5.98 7.10 -9.12
CA LYS A 52 6.89 8.17 -8.71
C LYS A 52 7.90 8.53 -9.79
N GLY A 53 8.37 7.54 -10.56
CA GLY A 53 9.34 7.75 -11.64
C GLY A 53 8.73 8.19 -12.97
N ASN A 54 7.51 7.73 -13.27
CA ASN A 54 6.72 8.09 -14.44
C ASN A 54 5.23 7.92 -14.13
N SER A 55 4.57 9.02 -13.75
CA SER A 55 3.15 9.01 -13.41
C SER A 55 2.23 8.70 -14.59
N SER A 56 2.71 8.79 -15.84
CA SER A 56 1.93 8.48 -17.04
C SER A 56 1.58 6.99 -17.14
N GLU A 57 2.35 6.11 -16.47
CA GLU A 57 2.11 4.66 -16.47
C GLU A 57 0.97 4.24 -15.52
N VAL A 58 0.35 5.19 -14.79
CA VAL A 58 -0.69 4.91 -13.79
C VAL A 58 -1.87 4.09 -14.35
N THR A 59 -2.17 4.22 -15.64
CA THR A 59 -3.22 3.48 -16.34
C THR A 59 -2.98 1.97 -16.34
N HIS A 60 -1.73 1.54 -16.20
CA HIS A 60 -1.33 0.13 -16.16
C HIS A 60 -1.30 -0.46 -14.74
N LEU A 61 -1.48 0.36 -13.69
CA LEU A 61 -1.24 -0.02 -12.29
C LEU A 61 -2.52 -0.38 -11.52
N SER A 62 -3.64 -0.60 -12.21
CA SER A 62 -4.86 -1.09 -11.58
C SER A 62 -4.65 -2.49 -10.94
N PHE A 63 -5.49 -2.87 -9.98
CA PHE A 63 -5.53 -4.25 -9.50
C PHE A 63 -6.06 -5.19 -10.59
N LEU A 64 -5.63 -6.46 -10.55
CA LEU A 64 -5.79 -7.40 -11.67
C LEU A 64 -7.26 -7.74 -11.96
N GLU A 65 -8.11 -7.77 -10.93
CA GLU A 65 -9.53 -8.11 -11.07
C GLU A 65 -10.42 -6.89 -11.36
N ALA A 66 -9.84 -5.73 -11.67
CA ALA A 66 -10.58 -4.49 -11.98
C ALA A 66 -11.27 -4.51 -13.35
N GLY A 67 -10.87 -5.42 -14.25
CA GLY A 67 -11.38 -5.47 -15.62
C GLY A 67 -10.82 -4.36 -16.54
N VAL A 68 -9.72 -3.71 -16.16
CA VAL A 68 -9.03 -2.69 -16.98
C VAL A 68 -8.08 -3.40 -17.95
N THR A 69 -8.33 -3.28 -19.26
CA THR A 69 -7.66 -4.04 -20.32
C THR A 69 -6.14 -3.93 -20.34
N ASP A 70 -5.59 -2.74 -20.09
CA ASP A 70 -4.14 -2.49 -20.16
C ASP A 70 -3.41 -2.68 -18.82
N THR A 71 -4.03 -3.37 -17.85
CA THR A 71 -3.40 -3.60 -16.54
C THR A 71 -2.19 -4.52 -16.67
N TRP A 72 -1.05 -4.10 -16.14
CA TRP A 72 0.14 -4.94 -16.09
C TRP A 72 0.02 -6.03 -15.03
N ASP A 73 0.44 -7.23 -15.39
CA ASP A 73 0.64 -8.31 -14.41
C ASP A 73 1.79 -7.97 -13.44
N ARG A 74 1.92 -8.78 -12.38
CA ARG A 74 2.97 -8.58 -11.36
C ARG A 74 4.38 -8.70 -11.92
N SER A 75 4.59 -9.56 -12.92
CA SER A 75 5.90 -9.77 -13.54
C SER A 75 6.34 -8.53 -14.31
N LYS A 76 5.42 -7.93 -15.07
CA LYS A 76 5.63 -6.70 -15.82
C LYS A 76 5.85 -5.52 -14.89
N VAL A 77 5.03 -5.34 -13.84
CA VAL A 77 5.25 -4.31 -12.80
C VAL A 77 6.63 -4.47 -12.15
N LYS A 78 7.02 -5.69 -11.80
CA LYS A 78 8.34 -5.97 -11.24
C LYS A 78 9.46 -5.60 -12.22
N SER A 79 9.35 -5.94 -13.50
CA SER A 79 10.33 -5.59 -14.52
C SER A 79 10.45 -4.08 -14.71
N GLU A 80 9.33 -3.36 -14.80
CA GLU A 80 9.30 -1.91 -15.03
C GLU A 80 9.81 -1.12 -13.81
N ALA A 81 9.51 -1.57 -12.59
CA ALA A 81 10.04 -0.97 -11.36
C ALA A 81 11.58 -0.99 -11.29
N GLY A 82 12.23 -1.90 -12.04
CA GLY A 82 13.70 -1.92 -12.20
C GLY A 82 14.29 -0.60 -12.70
N LYS A 83 13.53 0.19 -13.46
CA LYS A 83 13.96 1.52 -13.96
C LYS A 83 13.93 2.59 -12.87
N TYR A 84 13.23 2.35 -11.76
CA TYR A 84 12.91 3.35 -10.74
C TYR A 84 13.40 2.94 -9.34
N GLY A 85 14.49 2.15 -9.28
CA GLY A 85 15.12 1.73 -8.04
C GLY A 85 14.51 0.46 -7.40
N GLY A 86 13.65 -0.25 -8.13
CA GLY A 86 13.25 -1.63 -7.83
C GLY A 86 14.08 -2.66 -8.63
N PRO A 87 13.55 -3.87 -8.88
CA PRO A 87 12.37 -4.43 -8.24
C PRO A 87 12.63 -4.69 -6.76
N VAL A 88 11.68 -4.27 -5.94
CA VAL A 88 11.58 -4.70 -4.54
C VAL A 88 10.96 -6.09 -4.53
N THR A 89 11.58 -7.03 -3.85
CA THR A 89 11.02 -8.37 -3.61
C THR A 89 10.84 -8.70 -2.15
N LYS A 90 11.39 -7.87 -1.25
CA LYS A 90 11.30 -8.10 0.18
C LYS A 90 11.17 -6.79 0.94
N ILE A 91 10.29 -6.78 1.95
CA ILE A 91 10.14 -5.66 2.87
C ILE A 91 10.78 -6.04 4.22
N ASN A 92 11.80 -5.28 4.59
CA ASN A 92 12.55 -5.48 5.81
C ASN A 92 11.92 -4.66 6.95
N GLY A 93 11.88 -5.24 8.15
CA GLY A 93 11.36 -4.55 9.33
C GLY A 93 9.89 -4.16 9.25
N THR A 94 9.55 -3.15 10.05
CA THR A 94 8.21 -2.52 10.12
C THR A 94 8.27 -1.16 9.45
N PRO A 95 7.28 -0.79 8.62
CA PRO A 95 7.22 0.54 8.01
C PRO A 95 7.24 1.66 9.06
N GLU A 96 7.97 2.73 8.77
CA GLU A 96 8.00 3.92 9.61
C GLU A 96 7.05 4.97 9.02
N ILE A 97 6.09 5.44 9.82
CA ILE A 97 5.04 6.37 9.41
C ILE A 97 5.21 7.69 10.16
N VAL A 98 5.31 8.78 9.40
CA VAL A 98 5.37 10.14 9.96
C VAL A 98 4.03 10.82 9.76
N TYR A 99 3.48 11.36 10.85
CA TYR A 99 2.21 12.07 10.85
C TYR A 99 2.41 13.59 10.83
N SER A 100 1.59 14.29 10.05
CA SER A 100 1.49 15.75 10.11
C SER A 100 0.77 16.20 11.39
N ASN A 101 1.05 17.42 11.81
CA ASN A 101 0.31 18.07 12.89
C ASN A 101 -1.15 18.35 12.51
N ASP A 102 -1.48 18.40 11.22
CA ASP A 102 -2.84 18.63 10.71
C ASP A 102 -3.66 17.32 10.56
N GLY A 103 -3.17 16.21 11.11
CA GLY A 103 -3.98 14.98 11.23
C GLY A 103 -4.02 14.11 9.97
N PHE A 104 -2.96 14.09 9.18
CA PHE A 104 -2.79 13.18 8.05
C PHE A 104 -1.43 12.47 8.09
N THR A 105 -1.30 11.36 7.36
CA THR A 105 -0.02 10.67 7.17
C THR A 105 0.83 11.47 6.19
N ALA A 106 1.93 12.04 6.66
CA ALA A 106 2.81 12.88 5.86
C ALA A 106 3.77 12.03 5.02
N LYS A 107 4.45 11.07 5.64
CA LYS A 107 5.46 10.23 4.98
C LYS A 107 5.36 8.77 5.37
N VAL A 108 5.71 7.91 4.42
CA VAL A 108 5.84 6.47 4.57
C VAL A 108 7.27 6.08 4.19
N TYR A 109 7.97 5.46 5.13
CA TYR A 109 9.31 4.93 4.93
C TYR A 109 9.28 3.40 5.00
N LEU A 110 9.94 2.77 4.04
CA LEU A 110 10.00 1.32 3.89
C LEU A 110 11.44 0.88 3.73
N GLU A 111 11.91 0.01 4.61
CA GLU A 111 13.19 -0.68 4.41
C GLU A 111 12.95 -1.87 3.48
N THR A 112 13.75 -2.00 2.42
CA THR A 112 13.57 -3.04 1.39
C THR A 112 14.90 -3.73 1.05
N ASP A 113 14.86 -4.80 0.25
CA ASP A 113 16.05 -5.38 -0.37
C ASP A 113 16.78 -4.43 -1.34
N ARG A 114 16.14 -3.29 -1.68
CA ARG A 114 16.68 -2.23 -2.53
C ARG A 114 16.91 -0.92 -1.76
N GLY A 115 17.19 -1.04 -0.47
CA GLY A 115 17.43 0.08 0.44
C GLY A 115 16.13 0.76 0.90
N ARG A 116 16.29 1.87 1.63
CA ARG A 116 15.18 2.65 2.15
C ARG A 116 14.43 3.37 1.03
N LYS A 117 13.11 3.19 0.99
CA LYS A 117 12.20 3.91 0.10
C LYS A 117 11.37 4.92 0.89
N GLU A 118 11.11 6.06 0.28
CA GLU A 118 10.35 7.17 0.86
C GLU A 118 9.25 7.62 -0.09
N PHE A 119 8.04 7.75 0.46
CA PHE A 119 6.85 8.18 -0.26
C PHE A 119 6.04 9.15 0.60
N SER A 120 5.29 10.06 -0.03
CA SER A 120 4.26 10.79 0.69
C SER A 120 3.11 9.85 1.07
N GLY A 121 2.37 10.19 2.13
CA GLY A 121 1.18 9.42 2.49
C GLY A 121 0.09 9.46 1.42
N GLU A 122 0.02 10.54 0.64
CA GLU A 122 -0.93 10.69 -0.46
C GLU A 122 -0.62 9.76 -1.63
N GLU A 123 0.62 9.76 -2.15
CA GLU A 123 1.04 8.86 -3.23
C GLU A 123 0.86 7.40 -2.81
N PHE A 124 1.26 7.08 -1.57
CA PHE A 124 1.10 5.73 -1.03
C PHE A 124 -0.37 5.32 -1.00
N LYS A 125 -1.26 6.15 -0.44
CA LYS A 125 -2.69 5.87 -0.38
C LYS A 125 -3.28 5.69 -1.78
N TYR A 126 -2.90 6.56 -2.72
CA TYR A 126 -3.41 6.55 -4.09
C TYR A 126 -3.07 5.24 -4.80
N ILE A 127 -1.78 4.87 -4.84
CA ILE A 127 -1.36 3.64 -5.52
C ILE A 127 -1.77 2.39 -4.75
N PHE A 128 -1.78 2.42 -3.42
CA PHE A 128 -2.30 1.30 -2.63
C PHE A 128 -3.76 1.02 -3.01
N ASN A 129 -4.61 2.04 -3.06
CA ASN A 129 -6.02 1.85 -3.43
C ASN A 129 -6.22 1.44 -4.90
N LEU A 130 -5.29 1.83 -5.78
CA LEU A 130 -5.34 1.46 -7.19
C LEU A 130 -4.92 0.01 -7.42
N ARG A 131 -3.87 -0.46 -6.73
CA ARG A 131 -3.21 -1.74 -7.01
C ARG A 131 -3.53 -2.85 -6.02
N ALA A 132 -3.95 -2.54 -4.79
CA ALA A 132 -4.18 -3.56 -3.77
C ALA A 132 -5.24 -4.57 -4.23
N PRO A 133 -4.99 -5.88 -4.06
CA PRO A 133 -5.93 -6.91 -4.46
C PRO A 133 -7.14 -6.97 -3.52
N GLY A 134 -8.30 -7.26 -4.11
CA GLY A 134 -9.57 -7.29 -3.40
C GLY A 134 -10.06 -5.91 -2.98
N ALA A 135 -11.13 -5.85 -2.18
CA ALA A 135 -11.70 -4.58 -1.72
C ALA A 135 -10.85 -3.89 -0.61
N ILE A 136 -9.57 -4.23 -0.49
CA ILE A 136 -8.67 -3.69 0.53
C ILE A 136 -8.27 -2.28 0.11
N GLY A 137 -8.53 -1.31 0.97
CA GLY A 137 -8.22 0.08 0.67
C GLY A 137 -8.09 0.94 1.93
N ILE A 138 -7.21 1.93 1.82
CA ILE A 138 -6.99 3.00 2.79
C ILE A 138 -8.04 4.08 2.55
N LYS A 139 -8.96 4.23 3.50
CA LYS A 139 -10.09 5.18 3.39
C LYS A 139 -9.72 6.58 3.87
N SER A 140 -9.03 6.67 5.01
CA SER A 140 -8.62 7.93 5.62
C SER A 140 -7.28 8.42 5.09
N SER A 141 -7.04 9.73 5.14
CA SER A 141 -5.71 10.32 4.91
C SER A 141 -4.78 10.14 6.12
N LEU A 142 -5.33 9.76 7.28
CA LEU A 142 -4.59 9.29 8.44
C LEU A 142 -4.63 7.77 8.49
N PHE A 143 -3.48 7.12 8.32
CA PHE A 143 -3.38 5.67 8.33
C PHE A 143 -2.05 5.20 8.91
N ASN A 144 -2.01 3.95 9.36
CA ASN A 144 -0.80 3.26 9.77
C ASN A 144 -0.61 2.00 8.92
N ILE A 145 0.61 1.49 8.86
CA ILE A 145 0.94 0.21 8.20
C ILE A 145 1.50 -0.73 9.25
N MET A 146 0.93 -1.93 9.34
CA MET A 146 1.32 -2.93 10.33
C MET A 146 1.74 -4.23 9.65
N LYS A 147 2.67 -4.94 10.30
CA LYS A 147 3.11 -6.27 9.92
C LYS A 147 2.50 -7.28 10.90
N LYS A 148 1.99 -8.39 10.37
CA LYS A 148 1.52 -9.54 11.15
C LYS A 148 2.70 -10.44 11.52
#